data_AF-A0A7G8Q1M4-F1
#
_entry.id   AF-A0A7G8Q1M4-F1
#
_cell.length_a   1.000
_cell.length_b   1.000
_cell.length_c   1.000
_cell.angle_alpha   90.00
_cell.angle_beta   90.00
_cell.angle_gamma   90.00
#
_symmetry.space_group_name_H-M   'P 1'
#
loop_
_entity.id
_entity.type
_entity.pdbx_description
1 polymer ?
#
loop_
_entity_poly.entity_id
_entity_poly.type
_entity_poly.pdbx_seq_one_letter_code
_entity_poly.pdbx_strand_id
1 'polypeptide(L)'
;METPRHTPSASSGRRLAGTQGTQLFSSGELSQWAAEAGASSHGHASEREPVLQGMSAGLEGHRFSLRAGRQTIGRRDDNDIVVNEPSVSSAHAWIINQQGHYVVMNTLSTNGTFVNDKRVHEASIKHGDRLRFGQVEFVFLTREPGERKRTGPLLLAGLLALAVLAAGLWWWLS
;
A
#
# COMPACT_ATOMS: atom_id res chain seq x y z
N MET A 1 -19.17 4.18 73.10
CA MET A 1 -18.38 5.05 72.22
C MET A 1 -18.86 4.77 70.80
N GLU A 2 -19.61 5.72 70.25
CA GLU A 2 -19.97 5.96 68.84
C GLU A 2 -20.39 4.79 67.90
N THR A 3 -21.69 4.73 67.59
CA THR A 3 -22.23 4.60 66.21
C THR A 3 -22.31 6.03 65.59
N PRO A 4 -22.58 6.30 64.28
CA PRO A 4 -23.06 5.43 63.17
C PRO A 4 -22.42 5.72 61.78
N ARG A 5 -22.71 4.97 60.70
CA ARG A 5 -23.60 5.32 59.55
C ARG A 5 -23.11 4.51 58.33
N HIS A 6 -23.85 4.04 57.33
CA HIS A 6 -25.26 4.07 56.94
C HIS A 6 -25.50 2.86 55.98
N THR A 7 -26.62 2.18 56.17
CA THR A 7 -27.39 1.35 55.21
C THR A 7 -27.92 2.19 54.02
N PRO A 8 -28.74 1.66 53.09
CA PRO A 8 -28.75 0.39 52.33
C PRO A 8 -29.01 0.69 50.81
N SER A 9 -29.20 -0.32 49.96
CA SER A 9 -30.45 -0.52 49.20
C SER A 9 -30.27 -1.40 47.97
N ALA A 10 -31.16 -2.39 47.91
CA ALA A 10 -31.42 -3.31 46.81
C ALA A 10 -32.14 -2.65 45.62
N SER A 11 -32.21 -3.42 44.53
CA SER A 11 -33.35 -3.67 43.61
C SER A 11 -32.86 -3.61 42.15
N SER A 12 -32.77 -4.75 41.45
CA SER A 12 -33.86 -5.47 40.78
C SER A 12 -34.76 -4.54 39.95
N GLY A 13 -34.62 -4.61 38.63
CA GLY A 13 -35.38 -3.79 37.70
C GLY A 13 -35.45 -4.38 36.29
N ARG A 14 -36.43 -5.27 36.08
CA ARG A 14 -37.23 -5.50 34.86
C ARG A 14 -36.67 -4.98 33.52
N ARG A 15 -36.45 -5.93 32.60
CA ARG A 15 -36.46 -5.69 31.15
C ARG A 15 -37.89 -5.44 30.70
N LEU A 16 -38.16 -4.24 30.19
CA LEU A 16 -39.39 -3.89 29.48
C LEU A 16 -39.02 -3.62 28.02
N ALA A 17 -39.72 -4.30 27.12
CA ALA A 17 -39.66 -4.10 25.68
C ALA A 17 -40.37 -2.79 25.30
N GLY A 18 -39.67 -1.94 24.54
CA GLY A 18 -40.23 -0.78 23.84
C GLY A 18 -40.15 -1.00 22.33
N THR A 19 -41.18 -0.60 21.59
CA THR A 19 -41.41 -0.87 20.17
C THR A 19 -40.68 0.07 19.19
N GLN A 20 -39.60 0.72 19.60
CA GLN A 20 -38.79 1.54 18.69
C GLN A 20 -37.29 1.42 19.02
N GLY A 21 -36.62 0.53 18.29
CA GLY A 21 -35.31 0.70 17.64
C GLY A 21 -34.05 1.18 18.38
N THR A 22 -34.10 1.65 19.62
CA THR A 22 -32.91 2.24 20.28
C THR A 22 -32.52 1.38 21.47
N GLN A 23 -31.61 0.43 21.25
CA GLN A 23 -30.97 -0.31 22.34
C GLN A 23 -30.00 0.61 23.08
N LEU A 24 -30.20 0.75 24.38
CA LEU A 24 -29.31 1.51 25.27
C LEU A 24 -28.18 0.57 25.71
N PHE A 25 -26.99 0.75 25.15
CA PHE A 25 -25.82 -0.06 25.52
C PHE A 25 -25.13 0.51 26.75
N SER A 26 -24.69 -0.37 27.66
CA SER A 26 -23.81 0.03 28.76
C SER A 26 -22.47 0.52 28.21
N SER A 27 -21.82 1.47 28.90
CA SER A 27 -20.46 1.93 28.56
C SER A 27 -19.44 0.77 28.57
N GLY A 28 -19.69 -0.27 29.37
CA GLY A 28 -18.88 -1.49 29.38
C GLY A 28 -19.05 -2.36 28.13
N GLU A 29 -20.27 -2.51 27.61
CA GLU A 29 -20.55 -3.25 26.38
C GLU A 29 -20.03 -2.51 25.15
N LEU A 30 -20.13 -1.17 25.14
CA LEU A 30 -19.51 -0.32 24.11
C LEU A 30 -17.99 -0.43 24.11
N SER A 31 -17.36 -0.54 25.28
CA SER A 31 -15.90 -0.73 25.40
C SER A 31 -15.47 -2.12 24.96
N GLN A 32 -16.30 -3.14 25.23
CA GLN A 32 -16.06 -4.51 24.81
C GLN A 32 -16.24 -4.68 23.30
N TRP A 33 -17.27 -4.06 22.71
CA TRP A 33 -17.41 -4.00 21.25
C TRP A 33 -16.37 -3.11 20.58
N ALA A 34 -15.88 -2.05 21.21
CA ALA A 34 -14.74 -1.28 20.70
C ALA A 34 -13.43 -2.08 20.80
N ALA A 35 -13.28 -2.95 21.81
CA ALA A 35 -12.15 -3.87 21.91
C ALA A 35 -12.24 -5.02 20.89
N GLU A 36 -13.44 -5.55 20.61
CA GLU A 36 -13.69 -6.56 19.59
C GLU A 36 -13.60 -5.98 18.16
N ALA A 37 -14.10 -4.76 17.94
CA ALA A 37 -13.96 -4.03 16.67
C ALA A 37 -12.52 -3.54 16.46
N GLY A 38 -11.82 -3.14 17.53
CA GLY A 38 -10.39 -2.83 17.53
C GLY A 38 -9.50 -4.04 17.28
N ALA A 39 -9.96 -5.25 17.64
CA ALA A 39 -9.33 -6.50 17.27
C ALA A 39 -9.61 -6.92 15.81
N SER A 40 -10.55 -6.26 15.13
CA SER A 40 -10.88 -6.52 13.72
C SER A 40 -10.23 -5.54 12.72
N SER A 41 -9.33 -4.65 13.16
CA SER A 41 -8.56 -3.75 12.28
C SER A 41 -7.20 -4.30 11.84
N HIS A 42 -6.90 -5.56 12.13
CA HIS A 42 -5.80 -6.30 11.53
C HIS A 42 -6.40 -7.39 10.66
N GLY A 43 -6.88 -7.02 9.47
CA GLY A 43 -7.09 -8.01 8.42
C GLY A 43 -5.80 -8.82 8.33
N HIS A 44 -5.87 -10.12 8.60
CA HIS A 44 -4.72 -11.01 8.74
C HIS A 44 -3.65 -10.67 7.71
N ALA A 45 -2.67 -9.86 8.15
CA ALA A 45 -1.53 -9.51 7.36
C ALA A 45 -0.74 -10.79 7.23
N SER A 46 -0.80 -11.37 6.04
CA SER A 46 0.18 -12.26 5.45
C SER A 46 1.41 -12.51 6.34
N GLU A 47 1.64 -13.76 6.76
CA GLU A 47 2.82 -14.16 7.56
C GLU A 47 4.19 -13.96 6.84
N ARG A 48 4.21 -13.40 5.62
CA ARG A 48 5.44 -12.94 4.95
C ARG A 48 5.21 -11.54 4.39
N GLU A 49 6.06 -10.61 4.81
CA GLU A 49 6.12 -9.23 4.31
C GLU A 49 6.48 -9.24 2.81
N PRO A 50 5.95 -8.32 1.98
CA PRO A 50 6.41 -8.16 0.60
C PRO A 50 7.91 -7.82 0.57
N VAL A 51 8.66 -8.47 -0.32
CA VAL A 51 10.11 -8.29 -0.43
C VAL A 51 10.57 -8.14 -1.88
N LEU A 52 11.64 -7.38 -2.07
CA LEU A 52 12.53 -7.50 -3.23
C LEU A 52 13.64 -8.47 -2.87
N GLN A 53 13.74 -9.59 -3.58
CA GLN A 53 14.82 -10.55 -3.40
C GLN A 53 15.87 -10.35 -4.49
N GLY A 54 17.13 -10.14 -4.11
CA GLY A 54 18.25 -10.02 -5.04
C GLY A 54 18.60 -11.35 -5.70
N MET A 55 18.88 -11.30 -7.00
CA MET A 55 19.22 -12.45 -7.85
C MET A 55 20.62 -12.37 -8.46
N SER A 56 21.24 -11.18 -8.47
CA SER A 56 22.59 -10.97 -8.99
C SER A 56 23.67 -11.30 -7.96
N ALA A 57 24.85 -11.69 -8.43
CA ALA A 57 26.03 -11.93 -7.60
C ALA A 57 26.27 -10.77 -6.62
N GLY A 58 26.52 -11.09 -5.35
CA GLY A 58 26.67 -10.10 -4.27
C GLY A 58 25.36 -9.66 -3.61
N LEU A 59 24.20 -9.96 -4.21
CA LEU A 59 22.87 -9.70 -3.66
C LEU A 59 21.98 -10.96 -3.63
N GLU A 60 22.51 -12.10 -4.05
CA GLU A 60 21.83 -13.39 -3.99
C GLU A 60 21.32 -13.70 -2.57
N GLY A 61 20.01 -13.91 -2.46
CA GLY A 61 19.38 -14.22 -1.18
C GLY A 61 19.17 -13.02 -0.25
N HIS A 62 19.71 -11.83 -0.58
CA HIS A 62 19.36 -10.61 0.13
C HIS A 62 17.89 -10.26 -0.13
N ARG A 63 17.17 -9.92 0.94
CA ARG A 63 15.76 -9.56 0.90
C ARG A 63 15.56 -8.18 1.49
N PHE A 64 14.92 -7.32 0.73
CA PHE A 64 14.57 -5.97 1.14
C PHE A 64 13.07 -5.89 1.36
N SER A 65 12.64 -5.66 2.60
CA SER A 65 11.23 -5.50 2.95
C SER A 65 10.63 -4.24 2.32
N LEU A 66 9.41 -4.38 1.79
CA LEU A 66 8.67 -3.30 1.18
C LEU A 66 7.58 -2.76 2.12
N ARG A 67 7.89 -1.66 2.81
CA ARG A 67 6.94 -0.97 3.68
C ARG A 67 5.86 -0.24 2.88
N ALA A 68 4.76 0.11 3.54
CA ALA A 68 3.74 0.98 2.97
C ALA A 68 4.32 2.36 2.60
N GLY A 69 3.76 2.96 1.55
CA GLY A 69 4.21 4.25 1.03
C GLY A 69 5.40 4.14 0.08
N ARG A 70 6.17 5.23 -0.06
CA ARG A 70 7.31 5.34 -0.98
C ARG A 70 8.60 4.85 -0.32
N GLN A 71 9.36 4.04 -1.05
CA GLN A 71 10.75 3.67 -0.74
C GLN A 71 11.67 3.97 -1.91
N THR A 72 12.82 4.58 -1.64
CA THR A 72 13.84 4.89 -2.65
C THR A 72 14.82 3.73 -2.84
N ILE A 73 15.30 3.57 -4.07
CA ILE A 73 16.27 2.54 -4.48
C ILE A 73 17.42 3.25 -5.18
N GLY A 74 18.65 2.98 -4.75
CA GLY A 74 19.83 3.55 -5.38
C GLY A 74 21.12 3.16 -4.69
N ARG A 75 22.23 3.67 -5.24
CA ARG A 75 23.58 3.38 -4.71
C ARG A 75 23.94 4.20 -3.47
N ARG A 76 23.36 5.39 -3.30
CA ARG A 76 23.62 6.21 -2.11
C ARG A 76 23.05 5.54 -0.87
N ASP A 77 23.73 5.75 0.23
CA ASP A 77 23.41 5.30 1.58
C ASP A 77 22.14 5.96 2.16
N ASP A 78 21.70 7.08 1.60
CA ASP A 78 20.45 7.75 1.97
C ASP A 78 19.19 7.15 1.29
N ASN A 79 19.33 6.10 0.50
CA ASN A 79 18.18 5.36 -0.03
C ASN A 79 17.63 4.34 0.97
N ASP A 80 16.31 4.10 0.93
CA ASP A 80 15.69 3.04 1.73
C ASP A 80 16.23 1.65 1.37
N ILE A 81 16.50 1.43 0.08
CA ILE A 81 17.08 0.20 -0.46
C ILE A 81 18.41 0.57 -1.14
N VAL A 82 19.49 0.30 -0.42
CA VAL A 82 20.85 0.58 -0.88
C VAL A 82 21.37 -0.59 -1.71
N VAL A 83 21.72 -0.30 -2.95
CA VAL A 83 22.28 -1.26 -3.90
C VAL A 83 23.67 -0.77 -4.30
N ASN A 84 24.70 -1.29 -3.63
CA ASN A 84 26.08 -0.84 -3.79
C ASN A 84 26.73 -1.42 -5.07
N GLU A 85 26.18 -1.06 -6.22
CA GLU A 85 26.62 -1.53 -7.52
C GLU A 85 26.90 -0.35 -8.46
N PRO A 86 28.05 -0.33 -9.18
CA PRO A 86 28.39 0.79 -10.07
C PRO A 86 27.36 1.05 -11.17
N SER A 87 26.66 0.00 -11.62
CA SER A 87 25.61 0.09 -12.64
C SER A 87 24.32 0.75 -12.12
N VAL A 88 24.17 0.93 -10.81
CA VAL A 88 23.00 1.55 -10.19
C VAL A 88 23.32 3.03 -9.92
N SER A 89 22.47 3.93 -10.44
CA SER A 89 22.55 5.36 -10.13
C SER A 89 22.36 5.65 -8.64
N SER A 90 22.94 6.77 -8.20
CA SER A 90 22.86 7.26 -6.81
C SER A 90 21.43 7.33 -6.27
N ALA A 91 20.49 7.86 -7.05
CA ALA A 91 19.04 7.75 -6.85
C ALA A 91 18.46 7.16 -8.14
N HIS A 92 18.15 5.87 -8.12
CA HIS A 92 17.86 5.11 -9.34
C HIS A 92 16.37 5.03 -9.63
N ALA A 93 15.61 4.63 -8.62
CA ALA A 93 14.18 4.41 -8.72
C ALA A 93 13.52 4.58 -7.35
N TRP A 94 12.21 4.49 -7.32
CA TRP A 94 11.46 4.27 -6.10
C TRP A 94 10.30 3.33 -6.36
N ILE A 95 9.86 2.65 -5.31
CA ILE A 95 8.65 1.83 -5.31
C ILE A 95 7.65 2.46 -4.35
N ILE A 96 6.39 2.51 -4.76
CA ILE A 96 5.29 2.85 -3.86
C ILE A 96 4.45 1.60 -3.64
N ASN A 97 4.20 1.29 -2.37
CA ASN A 97 3.17 0.36 -1.93
C ASN A 97 1.94 1.14 -1.47
N GLN A 98 0.86 1.10 -2.25
CA GLN A 98 -0.45 1.67 -1.90
C GLN A 98 -1.45 0.53 -1.67
N GLN A 99 -1.64 0.13 -0.42
CA GLN A 99 -2.63 -0.89 -0.04
C GLN A 99 -2.46 -2.21 -0.84
N GLY A 100 -1.22 -2.64 -1.09
CA GLY A 100 -0.93 -3.85 -1.86
C GLY A 100 -0.87 -3.65 -3.39
N HIS A 101 -1.08 -2.43 -3.87
CA HIS A 101 -0.73 -2.04 -5.24
C HIS A 101 0.70 -1.50 -5.27
N TYR A 102 1.55 -2.14 -6.06
CA TYR A 102 2.95 -1.80 -6.18
C TYR A 102 3.22 -1.15 -7.53
N VAL A 103 3.90 -0.01 -7.50
CA VAL A 103 4.34 0.73 -8.69
C VAL A 103 5.81 1.06 -8.53
N VAL A 104 6.60 0.76 -9.55
CA VAL A 104 8.00 1.19 -9.65
C VAL A 104 8.11 2.37 -10.60
N MET A 105 8.93 3.34 -10.22
CA MET A 105 9.22 4.54 -11.02
C MET A 105 10.72 4.75 -11.12
N ASN A 106 11.22 4.93 -12.33
CA ASN A 106 12.60 5.30 -12.63
C ASN A 106 12.83 6.80 -12.41
N THR A 107 13.89 7.20 -11.71
CA THR A 107 14.26 8.61 -11.48
C THR A 107 15.43 9.03 -12.36
N LEU A 108 15.24 9.01 -13.68
CA LEU A 108 16.28 9.37 -14.66
C LEU A 108 17.60 8.60 -14.47
N SER A 109 17.52 7.33 -14.06
CA SER A 109 18.72 6.50 -13.95
C SER A 109 19.46 6.38 -15.29
N THR A 110 20.78 6.29 -15.21
CA THR A 110 21.68 6.23 -16.37
C THR A 110 21.43 4.97 -17.19
N ASN A 111 21.33 3.82 -16.52
CA ASN A 111 21.21 2.52 -17.18
C ASN A 111 19.74 2.06 -17.34
N GLY A 112 18.80 2.77 -16.71
CA GLY A 112 17.37 2.48 -16.79
C GLY A 112 16.88 1.43 -15.80
N THR A 113 15.56 1.43 -15.61
CA THR A 113 14.79 0.42 -14.87
C THR A 113 14.05 -0.48 -15.85
N PHE A 114 14.03 -1.77 -15.58
CA PHE A 114 13.34 -2.76 -16.40
C PHE A 114 12.40 -3.61 -15.54
N VAL A 115 11.25 -3.97 -16.10
CA VAL A 115 10.31 -4.94 -15.53
C VAL A 115 10.06 -6.01 -16.57
N ASN A 116 10.38 -7.26 -16.26
CA ASN A 116 10.31 -8.40 -17.18
C ASN A 116 10.98 -8.08 -18.53
N ASP A 117 12.24 -7.62 -18.45
CA ASP A 117 13.11 -7.22 -19.56
C ASP A 117 12.65 -6.02 -20.42
N LYS A 118 11.52 -5.40 -20.08
CA LYS A 118 11.05 -4.19 -20.75
C LYS A 118 11.51 -2.97 -19.98
N ARG A 119 12.15 -2.02 -20.66
CA ARG A 119 12.54 -0.73 -20.07
C ARG A 119 11.29 0.08 -19.75
N VAL A 120 11.18 0.57 -18.54
CA VAL A 120 9.99 1.32 -18.07
C VAL A 120 10.40 2.63 -17.43
N HIS A 121 9.55 3.64 -17.59
CA HIS A 121 9.62 4.82 -16.74
C HIS A 121 8.79 4.60 -15.48
N GLU A 122 7.57 4.09 -15.64
CA GLU A 122 6.63 3.72 -14.60
C GLU A 122 6.02 2.36 -14.97
N ALA A 123 5.85 1.47 -13.99
CA ALA A 123 5.12 0.23 -14.19
C ALA A 123 4.51 -0.28 -12.87
N SER A 124 3.31 -0.84 -12.95
CA SER A 124 2.78 -1.66 -11.86
C SER A 124 3.47 -3.02 -11.86
N ILE A 125 3.86 -3.49 -10.68
CA ILE A 125 4.56 -4.76 -10.49
C ILE A 125 3.70 -5.74 -9.67
N LYS A 126 3.83 -7.02 -9.97
CA LYS A 126 3.08 -8.14 -9.38
C LYS A 126 4.01 -9.20 -8.83
N HIS A 127 3.46 -10.09 -8.01
CA HIS A 127 4.20 -11.24 -7.51
C HIS A 127 4.94 -11.98 -8.64
N GLY A 128 6.22 -12.25 -8.43
CA GLY A 128 7.07 -12.97 -9.37
C GLY A 128 7.69 -12.11 -10.46
N ASP A 129 7.32 -10.83 -10.58
CA ASP A 129 7.92 -9.95 -11.58
C ASP A 129 9.43 -9.78 -11.34
N ARG A 130 10.17 -9.78 -12.45
CA ARG A 130 11.61 -9.51 -12.44
C ARG A 130 11.85 -8.03 -12.63
N LEU A 131 12.53 -7.41 -11.68
CA LEU A 131 12.95 -6.02 -11.77
C LEU A 131 14.45 -5.99 -12.01
N ARG A 132 14.90 -5.13 -12.91
CA ARG A 132 16.32 -4.88 -13.11
C ARG A 132 16.61 -3.40 -13.04
N PHE A 133 17.54 -3.03 -12.17
CA PHE A 133 18.04 -1.67 -11.98
C PHE A 133 19.48 -1.65 -12.46
N GLY A 134 19.73 -1.06 -13.64
CA GLY A 134 21.02 -1.20 -14.30
C GLY A 134 21.32 -2.67 -14.66
N GLN A 135 22.35 -3.25 -14.04
CA GLN A 135 22.73 -4.66 -14.23
C GLN A 135 22.29 -5.56 -13.06
N VAL A 136 21.64 -4.99 -12.04
CA VAL A 136 21.23 -5.74 -10.84
C VAL A 136 19.80 -6.22 -10.97
N GLU A 137 19.58 -7.52 -10.80
CA GLU A 137 18.29 -8.18 -10.89
C GLU A 137 17.70 -8.51 -9.51
N PHE A 138 16.39 -8.32 -9.43
CA PHE A 138 15.56 -8.63 -8.29
C PHE A 138 14.30 -9.38 -8.75
N VAL A 139 13.73 -10.19 -7.87
CA VAL A 139 12.37 -10.72 -8.01
C VAL A 139 11.50 -10.08 -6.94
N PHE A 140 10.36 -9.54 -7.35
CA PHE A 140 9.36 -9.04 -6.42
C PHE A 140 8.51 -10.19 -5.90
N LEU A 141 8.53 -10.41 -4.59
CA LEU A 141 7.79 -11.48 -3.93
C LEU A 141 6.83 -10.87 -2.92
N THR A 142 5.53 -10.93 -3.23
CA THR A 142 4.46 -10.70 -2.26
C THR A 142 3.81 -12.02 -1.86
N ARG A 143 3.03 -12.07 -0.77
CA ARG A 143 2.01 -13.10 -0.59
C ARG A 143 0.71 -12.45 -1.02
N GLU A 144 0.21 -12.83 -2.18
CA GLU A 144 -0.92 -12.14 -2.84
C GLU A 144 -2.09 -11.86 -1.86
N PRO A 145 -2.48 -10.61 -1.63
CA PRO A 145 -3.85 -10.29 -1.28
C PRO A 145 -4.69 -10.53 -2.52
N GLY A 146 -5.74 -11.36 -2.38
CA GLY A 146 -6.53 -11.90 -3.48
C GLY A 146 -6.81 -10.90 -4.60
N GLU A 147 -6.67 -11.40 -5.82
CA GLU A 147 -7.17 -10.81 -7.06
C GLU A 147 -8.48 -10.05 -6.82
N ARG A 148 -8.39 -8.74 -6.56
CA ARG A 148 -9.53 -7.86 -6.80
C ARG A 148 -9.67 -7.85 -8.31
N LYS A 149 -10.51 -8.75 -8.83
CA LYS A 149 -11.20 -8.52 -10.09
C LYS A 149 -11.73 -7.10 -10.00
N ARG A 150 -11.06 -6.17 -10.67
CA ARG A 150 -11.55 -4.82 -10.88
C ARG A 150 -12.78 -4.98 -11.76
N THR A 151 -13.94 -5.13 -11.14
CA THR A 151 -15.19 -4.65 -11.73
C THR A 151 -14.94 -3.17 -12.04
N GLY A 152 -15.09 -2.78 -13.31
CA GLY A 152 -14.81 -1.42 -13.79
C GLY A 152 -15.71 -0.34 -13.16
N PRO A 153 -15.69 0.93 -13.65
CA PRO A 153 -15.19 1.37 -14.95
C PRO A 153 -13.96 2.29 -14.86
N LEU A 154 -13.29 2.47 -16.01
CA LEU A 154 -12.30 3.53 -16.25
C LEU A 154 -12.87 4.89 -15.84
N LEU A 155 -12.38 5.52 -14.77
CA LEU A 155 -12.47 6.96 -14.54
C LEU A 155 -11.31 7.45 -13.63
N LEU A 156 -10.08 7.48 -14.19
CA LEU A 156 -9.40 8.77 -14.34
C LEU A 156 -9.41 9.00 -15.86
N ALA A 157 -10.41 9.71 -16.39
CA ALA A 157 -10.40 11.17 -16.48
C ALA A 157 -9.04 11.63 -17.03
N GLY A 158 -8.90 11.83 -18.34
CA GLY A 158 -9.66 12.90 -19.01
C GLY A 158 -9.00 14.25 -18.76
N LEU A 159 -7.71 14.37 -19.09
CA LEU A 159 -6.99 15.64 -19.30
C LEU A 159 -5.88 15.47 -20.34
N LEU A 160 -6.23 14.92 -21.51
CA LEU A 160 -5.54 15.22 -22.77
C LEU A 160 -6.59 15.54 -23.84
N ALA A 161 -7.56 16.37 -23.46
CA ALA A 161 -8.36 17.15 -24.39
C ALA A 161 -7.95 18.61 -24.19
N LEU A 162 -6.95 19.05 -24.97
CA LEU A 162 -6.75 20.41 -25.52
C LEU A 162 -5.26 20.63 -25.79
N ALA A 163 -4.84 20.35 -27.03
CA ALA A 163 -3.93 21.20 -27.83
C ALA A 163 -3.29 20.42 -29.01
N VAL A 164 -4.09 19.90 -29.95
CA VAL A 164 -3.61 19.70 -31.34
C VAL A 164 -4.68 20.03 -32.40
N LEU A 165 -5.98 20.10 -32.09
CA LEU A 165 -7.01 20.42 -33.10
C LEU A 165 -7.37 21.91 -33.17
N ALA A 166 -6.40 22.78 -33.50
CA ALA A 166 -6.67 24.17 -33.89
C ALA A 166 -5.53 24.81 -34.69
N ALA A 167 -5.12 24.21 -35.83
CA ALA A 167 -4.26 24.91 -36.81
C ALA A 167 -4.20 24.30 -38.24
N GLY A 168 -5.08 23.37 -38.63
CA GLY A 168 -4.89 22.60 -39.88
C GLY A 168 -6.02 22.65 -40.92
N LEU A 169 -7.24 23.05 -40.56
CA LEU A 169 -8.40 22.96 -41.46
C LEU A 169 -9.18 24.28 -41.60
N TRP A 170 -8.46 25.40 -41.44
CA TRP A 170 -8.91 26.73 -41.90
C TRP A 170 -7.91 27.33 -42.89
N TRP A 171 -7.26 26.45 -43.65
CA TRP A 171 -6.41 26.77 -44.80
C TRP A 171 -6.60 25.72 -45.90
N TRP A 172 -7.84 25.28 -46.11
CA TRP A 172 -8.29 24.60 -47.33
C TRP A 172 -9.82 24.73 -47.34
N LEU A 173 -10.35 25.51 -48.28
CA LEU A 173 -11.74 26.01 -48.39
C LEU A 173 -12.12 27.29 -47.62
N SER A 174 -11.26 28.32 -47.62
CA SER A 174 -11.72 29.72 -47.73
C SER A 174 -10.73 30.52 -48.56
#